data_AF-A0A7K0KGN4-F1
#
_entry.id   AF-A0A7K0KGN4-F1
#
_cell.length_a   1.000
_cell.length_b   1.000
_cell.length_c   1.000
_cell.angle_alpha   90.00
_cell.angle_beta   90.00
_cell.angle_gamma   90.00
#
_symmetry.space_group_name_H-M   'P 1'
#
loop_
_entity.id
_entity.type
_entity.pdbx_description
1 polymer ?
#
loop_
_entity_poly.entity_id
_entity_poly.type
_entity_poly.pdbx_seq_one_letter_code
_entity_poly.pdbx_strand_id
1 'polypeptide(L)'
;MMTQDQRWIMMWQKYMDFLHNNKRRPSKYQPEERDLVNWAKHNRKLVNKGVLKADRKTRFDQLVAEAEKYQRVNQHQYVNGESTHEKASPQAASPPAASPPTPLQRRGE
;
A
#
# COMPACT_ATOMS: atom_id res chain seq x y z
N MET A 1 17.39 20.07 -10.64
CA MET A 1 17.92 19.18 -9.58
C MET A 1 16.77 18.71 -8.72
N MET A 2 16.58 17.41 -8.54
CA MET A 2 15.61 16.90 -7.55
C MET A 2 16.19 17.05 -6.15
N THR A 3 15.42 17.66 -5.25
CA THR A 3 15.83 17.81 -3.86
C THR A 3 15.78 16.48 -3.12
N GLN A 4 16.58 16.32 -2.06
CA GLN A 4 16.58 15.12 -1.23
C GLN A 4 15.20 14.88 -0.57
N ASP A 5 14.49 15.97 -0.24
CA ASP A 5 13.12 15.93 0.27
C ASP A 5 12.13 15.37 -0.77
N GLN A 6 12.17 15.84 -2.01
CA GLN A 6 11.33 15.32 -3.09
C GLN A 6 11.59 13.82 -3.34
N ARG A 7 12.86 13.43 -3.41
CA ARG A 7 13.22 12.01 -3.58
C ARG A 7 12.70 11.14 -2.43
N TRP A 8 12.75 11.66 -1.20
CA TRP A 8 12.23 10.97 -0.03
C TRP A 8 10.71 10.75 -0.12
N ILE A 9 9.96 11.81 -0.48
CA ILE A 9 8.51 11.74 -0.66
C ILE A 9 8.13 10.77 -1.77
N MET A 10 8.83 10.79 -2.91
CA MET A 10 8.59 9.85 -4.01
C MET A 10 8.78 8.39 -3.59
N MET A 11 9.82 8.09 -2.80
CA MET A 11 10.06 6.73 -2.29
C MET A 11 9.01 6.30 -1.28
N TRP A 12 8.59 7.21 -0.39
CA TRP A 12 7.50 6.97 0.57
C TRP A 12 6.19 6.66 -0.16
N GLN A 13 5.86 7.44 -1.18
CA GLN A 13 4.66 7.26 -1.98
C GLN A 13 4.68 5.93 -2.74
N LYS A 14 5.80 5.60 -3.42
CA LYS A 14 5.98 4.29 -4.07
C LYS A 14 5.79 3.12 -3.10
N TYR A 15 6.26 3.25 -1.86
CA TYR A 15 6.09 2.22 -0.85
C TYR A 15 4.63 2.08 -0.41
N MET A 16 3.93 3.20 -0.18
CA MET A 16 2.50 3.17 0.16
C MET A 16 1.64 2.61 -0.98
N ASP A 17 1.90 3.04 -2.20
CA ASP A 17 1.23 2.49 -3.39
C ASP A 17 1.46 0.99 -3.50
N PHE A 18 2.68 0.51 -3.21
CA PHE A 18 2.98 -0.91 -3.20
C PHE A 18 2.17 -1.66 -2.13
N LEU A 19 2.09 -1.13 -0.91
CA LEU A 19 1.29 -1.71 0.18
C LEU A 19 -0.19 -1.78 -0.18
N HIS A 20 -0.76 -0.69 -0.72
CA HIS A 20 -2.18 -0.64 -1.09
C HIS A 20 -2.50 -1.55 -2.28
N ASN A 21 -1.65 -1.57 -3.31
CA ASN A 21 -1.88 -2.35 -4.52
C ASN A 21 -1.70 -3.86 -4.29
N ASN A 22 -0.66 -4.25 -3.56
CA ASN A 22 -0.33 -5.67 -3.38
C ASN A 22 -0.86 -6.26 -2.07
N LYS A 23 -1.34 -5.43 -1.13
CA LYS A 23 -1.75 -5.82 0.23
C LYS A 23 -0.70 -6.67 0.96
N ARG A 24 0.57 -6.53 0.58
CA ARG A 24 1.72 -7.29 1.11
C ARG A 24 2.94 -6.39 1.27
N ARG A 25 3.87 -6.81 2.12
CA ARG A 25 5.16 -6.11 2.28
C ARG A 25 6.09 -6.42 1.08
N PRO A 26 6.89 -5.44 0.61
CA PRO A 26 7.82 -5.64 -0.49
C PRO A 26 8.88 -6.69 -0.15
N SER A 27 9.22 -7.48 -1.16
CA SER A 27 10.13 -8.63 -1.11
C SER A 27 11.55 -8.24 -1.50
N LYS A 28 12.52 -9.09 -1.15
CA LYS A 28 13.95 -8.87 -1.46
C LYS A 28 14.36 -9.37 -2.85
N TYR A 29 13.52 -10.18 -3.50
CA TYR A 29 13.87 -10.91 -4.72
C TYR A 29 13.68 -10.10 -5.99
N GLN A 30 12.72 -9.17 -6.01
CA GLN A 30 12.53 -8.26 -7.13
C GLN A 30 13.43 -7.02 -6.95
N PRO A 31 14.19 -6.58 -7.95
CA PRO A 31 15.10 -5.44 -7.83
C PRO A 31 14.37 -4.15 -7.44
N GLU A 32 13.18 -3.91 -8.00
CA GLU A 32 12.35 -2.73 -7.67
C GLU A 32 11.84 -2.77 -6.22
N GLU A 33 11.44 -3.95 -5.73
CA GLU A 33 11.00 -4.14 -4.34
C GLU A 33 12.19 -4.08 -3.37
N ARG A 34 13.36 -4.59 -3.77
CA ARG A 34 14.59 -4.58 -2.99
C ARG A 34 15.03 -3.16 -2.65
N ASP A 35 14.90 -2.23 -3.59
CA ASP A 35 15.22 -0.82 -3.35
C ASP A 35 14.27 -0.19 -2.32
N LEU A 36 12.98 -0.54 -2.36
CA LEU A 36 11.99 -0.13 -1.34
C LEU A 36 12.32 -0.69 0.04
N VAL A 37 12.70 -1.97 0.12
CA VAL A 37 13.11 -2.62 1.38
C VAL A 37 14.37 -1.98 1.95
N ASN A 38 15.38 -1.73 1.11
CA ASN A 38 16.62 -1.08 1.52
C ASN A 38 16.38 0.36 1.99
N TRP A 39 15.52 1.10 1.28
CA TRP A 39 15.11 2.44 1.67
C TRP A 39 14.41 2.43 3.04
N ALA A 40 13.44 1.54 3.26
CA ALA A 40 12.76 1.44 4.55
C ALA A 40 13.72 1.07 5.70
N LYS A 41 14.65 0.12 5.47
CA LYS A 41 15.70 -0.23 6.45
C LYS A 41 16.61 0.95 6.76
N HIS A 42 17.02 1.71 5.75
CA HIS A 42 17.85 2.89 5.94
C HIS A 42 17.13 3.97 6.77
N ASN A 43 15.87 4.26 6.45
CA ASN A 43 15.07 5.23 7.19
C ASN A 43 14.84 4.80 8.64
N ARG A 44 14.56 3.52 8.91
CA ARG A 44 14.45 3.01 10.28
C ARG A 44 15.73 3.22 11.08
N LYS A 45 16.90 3.02 10.47
CA LYS A 45 18.19 3.33 11.10
C LYS A 45 18.33 4.83 11.41
N LEU A 46 17.90 5.71 10.51
CA LEU A 46 17.94 7.15 10.73
C LEU A 46 16.98 7.61 11.84
N VAL A 47 15.78 7.03 11.92
CA VAL A 47 14.82 7.27 13.00
C VAL A 47 15.41 6.84 14.34
N ASN A 48 15.97 5.64 14.42
CA ASN A 48 16.60 5.14 15.65
C ASN A 48 17.82 5.97 16.08
N LYS A 49 18.54 6.57 15.12
CA LYS A 49 19.65 7.48 15.38
C LYS A 49 19.20 8.90 15.76
N GLY A 50 17.91 9.24 15.61
CA GLY A 50 17.40 10.60 15.83
C GLY A 50 17.87 11.64 14.81
N VAL A 51 18.44 11.21 13.67
CA VAL A 51 18.97 12.12 12.63
C VAL A 51 17.89 12.50 11.61
N LEU A 52 16.79 11.75 11.57
CA LEU A 52 15.68 12.02 10.66
C LEU A 52 14.87 13.22 11.15
N LYS A 53 14.58 14.18 10.25
CA LYS A 53 13.66 15.31 10.52
C LYS A 53 12.34 14.81 11.12
N ALA A 54 11.79 15.53 12.09
CA ALA A 54 10.56 15.15 12.80
C ALA A 54 9.38 14.91 11.84
N ASP A 55 9.17 15.76 10.84
CA ASP A 55 8.13 15.58 9.82
C ASP A 55 8.24 14.25 9.06
N ARG A 56 9.48 13.88 8.69
CA ARG A 56 9.75 12.63 7.98
C ARG A 56 9.57 11.42 8.89
N LYS A 57 9.93 11.56 10.17
CA LYS A 57 9.70 10.51 11.18
C LYS A 57 8.21 10.22 11.31
N THR A 58 7.35 11.23 11.47
CA THR A 58 5.90 11.04 11.59
C THR A 58 5.32 10.31 10.37
N ARG A 59 5.71 10.70 9.15
CA ARG A 59 5.28 10.02 7.92
C ARG A 59 5.81 8.58 7.80
N PHE A 60 7.04 8.35 8.27
CA PHE A 60 7.63 7.02 8.27
C PHE A 60 6.97 6.10 9.31
N ASP A 61 6.64 6.62 10.49
CA ASP A 61 5.91 5.88 11.52
C ASP A 61 4.50 5.50 11.03
N GLN A 62 3.81 6.41 10.31
CA GLN A 62 2.55 6.09 9.63
C GLN A 62 2.72 4.94 8.62
N LEU A 63 3.78 4.97 7.82
CA LEU A 63 4.09 3.89 6.88
C LEU A 63 4.39 2.57 7.58
N VAL A 64 5.10 2.59 8.70
CA VAL A 64 5.38 1.38 9.48
C VAL A 64 4.08 0.81 10.06
N ALA A 65 3.22 1.66 10.65
CA ALA A 65 1.93 1.24 11.18
C ALA A 65 1.02 0.66 10.09
N GLU A 66 1.00 1.25 8.89
CA GLU A 66 0.24 0.70 7.76
C GLU A 66 0.84 -0.63 7.29
N ALA A 67 2.18 -0.71 7.19
CA ALA A 67 2.89 -1.94 6.83
C ALA A 67 2.73 -3.08 7.85
N GLU A 68 2.41 -2.77 9.12
CA GLU A 68 2.13 -3.74 10.18
C GLU A 68 0.74 -4.38 10.04
N LYS A 69 -0.23 -3.66 9.43
CA LYS A 69 -1.55 -4.23 9.11
C LYS A 69 -1.45 -5.31 8.04
N TYR A 70 -0.43 -5.27 7.18
CA TYR A 70 -0.21 -6.25 6.12
C TYR A 70 0.64 -7.42 6.60
N GLN A 71 0.23 -8.64 6.23
CA GLN A 71 0.97 -9.83 6.61
C GLN A 71 2.39 -9.81 6.04
N ARG A 72 3.36 -10.15 6.89
CA ARG A 72 4.72 -10.41 6.46
C ARG A 72 4.72 -11.77 5.77
N VAL A 73 4.69 -11.78 4.44
CA VAL A 73 4.82 -13.02 3.66
C VAL A 73 6.14 -13.70 4.07
N ASN A 74 6.03 -14.94 4.54
CA ASN A 74 7.18 -15.73 4.96
C ASN A 74 8.00 -16.10 3.71
N GLN A 75 9.33 -16.06 3.79
CA GLN A 75 10.24 -16.10 2.63
C GLN A 75 10.15 -17.38 1.77
N HIS A 76 9.40 -18.39 2.23
CA HIS A 76 9.20 -19.70 1.58
C HIS A 76 7.88 -19.81 0.79
N GLN A 77 7.04 -18.77 0.79
CA GLN A 77 5.68 -18.86 0.22
C GLN A 77 5.61 -18.51 -1.28
N TYR A 78 6.73 -18.23 -1.92
CA TYR A 78 6.82 -18.02 -3.37
C TYR A 78 7.26 -19.31 -4.05
N VAL A 79 6.40 -20.32 -4.08
CA VAL A 79 6.69 -21.53 -4.87
C VAL A 79 6.16 -21.42 -6.31
N ASN A 80 5.07 -20.67 -6.56
CA ASN A 80 4.38 -20.76 -7.86
C ASN A 80 3.96 -19.42 -8.49
N GLY A 81 4.76 -18.34 -8.41
CA GLY A 81 4.69 -17.19 -9.35
C GLY A 81 3.36 -16.44 -9.54
N GLU A 82 2.26 -16.81 -8.88
CA GLU A 82 0.93 -16.30 -9.13
C GLU A 82 0.38 -15.76 -7.81
N SER A 83 0.37 -14.43 -7.71
CA SER A 83 -0.22 -13.72 -6.57
C SER A 83 -1.74 -13.77 -6.73
N THR A 84 -2.41 -14.66 -5.99
CA THR A 84 -3.87 -14.72 -5.87
C THR A 84 -4.37 -13.50 -5.08
N HIS A 85 -4.41 -12.34 -5.72
CA HIS A 85 -5.26 -11.24 -5.28
C HIS A 85 -6.16 -10.86 -6.45
N GLU A 86 -7.15 -11.73 -6.71
CA GLU A 86 -8.33 -11.33 -7.45
C GLU A 86 -9.06 -10.22 -6.68
N LYS A 87 -9.39 -9.16 -7.43
CA LYS A 87 -10.58 -8.31 -7.33
C LYS A 87 -10.76 -7.47 -6.05
N ALA A 88 -10.51 -6.17 -6.20
CA ALA A 88 -11.59 -5.16 -6.34
C ALA A 88 -11.06 -3.78 -5.91
N SER A 89 -10.76 -2.93 -6.89
CA SER A 89 -10.86 -1.49 -6.72
C SER A 89 -12.28 -1.08 -7.08
N PRO A 90 -12.96 -0.27 -6.26
CA PRO A 90 -13.82 0.77 -6.78
C PRO A 90 -13.09 2.09 -6.59
N GLN A 91 -12.62 2.57 -7.73
CA GLN A 91 -12.26 3.96 -7.98
C GLN A 91 -13.43 4.86 -7.59
N ALA A 92 -13.12 5.93 -6.86
CA ALA A 92 -14.08 6.99 -6.56
C ALA A 92 -14.64 7.56 -7.87
N ALA A 93 -15.94 7.36 -8.09
CA ALA A 93 -16.75 8.11 -9.05
C ALA A 93 -18.11 8.39 -8.41
N SER A 94 -18.51 9.65 -8.56
CA SER A 94 -19.65 10.40 -8.05
C SER A 94 -21.02 9.67 -7.99
N PRO A 95 -21.99 10.17 -7.19
CA PRO A 95 -23.28 9.51 -7.02
C PRO A 95 -24.21 9.79 -8.21
N PRO A 96 -25.04 8.83 -8.62
CA PRO A 96 -26.34 9.15 -9.19
C PRO A 96 -27.43 8.89 -8.13
N ALA A 97 -28.02 9.98 -7.68
CA ALA A 97 -29.32 9.95 -7.00
C ALA A 97 -30.42 9.50 -7.98
N ALA A 98 -31.51 9.01 -7.38
CA ALA A 98 -32.83 8.69 -7.97
C ALA A 98 -33.02 7.26 -8.52
N SER A 99 -33.50 6.40 -7.60
CA SER A 99 -34.32 5.22 -7.90
C SER A 99 -35.65 5.61 -8.54
N PRO A 100 -36.23 4.76 -9.42
CA PRO A 100 -37.67 4.53 -9.46
C PRO A 100 -38.01 3.15 -8.82
N PRO A 101 -39.10 3.00 -8.05
CA PRO A 101 -39.48 1.72 -7.45
C PRO A 101 -40.52 0.97 -8.29
N THR A 102 -40.17 -0.24 -8.76
CA THR A 102 -41.12 -1.29 -9.20
C THR A 102 -40.34 -2.62 -9.19
N PRO A 103 -40.87 -3.82 -8.86
CA PRO A 103 -42.27 -4.26 -9.01
C PRO A 103 -42.84 -5.16 -7.87
N LEU A 104 -44.17 -5.32 -7.80
CA LEU A 104 -44.77 -6.46 -7.11
C LEU A 104 -45.79 -7.14 -8.02
N GLN A 105 -45.34 -8.19 -8.71
CA GLN A 105 -46.21 -9.20 -9.29
C GLN A 105 -46.79 -10.05 -8.14
N ARG A 106 -48.11 -10.20 -8.08
CA ARG A 106 -48.72 -11.39 -7.44
C ARG A 106 -49.82 -11.93 -8.36
N ARG A 107 -49.71 -13.23 -8.61
CA ARG A 107 -50.54 -14.11 -9.44
C ARG A 107 -51.49 -14.90 -8.52
N GLY A 108 -52.71 -15.19 -8.99
CA GLY A 108 -53.72 -16.07 -8.37
C GLY A 108 -54.81 -15.27 -7.64
N GLU A 109 -56.10 -15.38 -7.95
CA GLU A 109 -56.88 -16.54 -8.45
C GLU A 109 -57.78 -16.22 -9.66
#